data_AF-A0A2K4X897-F1
#
_entry.id   AF-A0A2K4X897-F1
#
_cell.length_a   1.000
_cell.length_b   1.000
_cell.length_c   1.000
_cell.angle_alpha   90.00
_cell.angle_beta   90.00
_cell.angle_gamma   90.00
#
_symmetry.space_group_name_H-M   'P 1'
#
loop_
_entity.id
_entity.type
_entity.pdbx_description
1 polymer ?
#
loop_
_entity_poly.entity_id
_entity_poly.type
_entity_poly.pdbx_seq_one_letter_code
_entity_poly.pdbx_strand_id
1 'polypeptide(L)'
;MQNTLVDFCVAISWALLVLSACLVLFSKYKHTDFKQRLFKFLNSVLVIHIATITFYLTHFKADSLKTNLWLLIALQIALNITCFMSVKRRKAKTRPSLDSFSMD
;
A
#
# COMPACT_ATOMS: atom_id res chain seq x y z
N MET A 1 29.30 -8.76 -3.16
CA MET A 1 28.08 -9.53 -2.86
C MET A 1 27.04 -8.75 -2.05
N GLN A 2 27.42 -7.88 -1.11
CA GLN A 2 26.44 -7.11 -0.33
C GLN A 2 25.67 -6.08 -1.17
N ASN A 3 26.34 -5.37 -2.10
CA ASN A 3 25.69 -4.43 -3.01
C ASN A 3 24.69 -5.11 -3.95
N THR A 4 25.03 -6.28 -4.50
CA THR A 4 24.13 -7.04 -5.39
C THR A 4 22.85 -7.51 -4.70
N LEU A 5 22.93 -7.87 -3.41
CA LEU A 5 21.74 -8.23 -2.61
C LEU A 5 20.84 -7.02 -2.35
N VAL A 6 21.43 -5.86 -2.10
CA VAL A 6 20.71 -4.60 -1.87
C VAL A 6 20.00 -4.15 -3.14
N ASP A 7 20.69 -4.18 -4.27
CA ASP A 7 20.10 -3.84 -5.57
C ASP A 7 18.92 -4.76 -5.91
N PHE A 8 19.04 -6.05 -5.60
CA PHE A 8 17.95 -7.02 -5.78
C PHE A 8 16.75 -6.73 -4.86
N CYS A 9 16.99 -6.42 -3.59
CA CYS A 9 15.93 -6.02 -2.65
C CYS A 9 15.20 -4.74 -3.10
N VAL A 10 15.95 -3.76 -3.62
CA VAL A 10 15.37 -2.53 -4.17
C VAL A 10 14.51 -2.85 -5.41
N ALA A 11 15.01 -3.68 -6.33
CA ALA A 11 14.25 -4.10 -7.51
C ALA A 11 12.95 -4.83 -7.14
N ILE A 12 12.99 -5.75 -6.17
CA ILE A 12 11.79 -6.41 -5.64
C ILE A 12 10.80 -5.41 -5.05
N SER A 13 11.30 -4.42 -4.29
CA SER A 13 10.46 -3.40 -3.66
C SER A 13 9.69 -2.58 -4.70
N TRP A 14 10.33 -2.23 -5.81
CA TRP A 14 9.69 -1.58 -6.95
C TRP A 14 8.68 -2.48 -7.67
N ALA A 15 9.00 -3.76 -7.90
CA ALA A 15 8.06 -4.71 -8.48
C ALA A 15 6.80 -4.89 -7.59
N LEU A 16 6.98 -4.93 -6.26
CA LEU A 16 5.88 -4.97 -5.30
C LEU A 16 4.99 -3.73 -5.36
N LEU A 17 5.60 -2.55 -5.56
CA LEU A 17 4.88 -1.29 -5.72
C LEU A 17 4.03 -1.29 -7.00
N VAL A 18 4.59 -1.74 -8.13
CA VAL A 18 3.87 -1.87 -9.40
C VAL A 18 2.70 -2.85 -9.25
N LEU A 19 2.94 -4.02 -8.63
CA LEU A 19 1.88 -4.99 -8.35
C LEU A 19 0.78 -4.39 -7.47
N SER A 20 1.16 -3.65 -6.43
CA SER A 20 0.23 -2.94 -5.54
C SER A 20 -0.64 -1.95 -6.31
N ALA A 21 -0.05 -1.15 -7.20
CA ALA A 21 -0.76 -0.20 -8.04
C ALA A 21 -1.74 -0.92 -9.00
N CYS A 22 -1.30 -1.98 -9.68
CA CYS A 22 -2.16 -2.79 -10.55
C CYS A 22 -3.37 -3.35 -9.78
N LEU A 23 -3.14 -3.94 -8.59
CA LEU A 23 -4.21 -4.49 -7.78
C LEU A 23 -5.20 -3.42 -7.31
N VAL A 24 -4.72 -2.23 -6.94
CA VAL A 24 -5.59 -1.10 -6.58
C VAL A 24 -6.46 -0.68 -7.77
N LEU A 25 -5.89 -0.55 -8.97
CA LEU A 25 -6.63 -0.21 -10.19
C LEU A 25 -7.71 -1.26 -10.51
N PHE A 26 -7.35 -2.54 -10.51
CA PHE A 26 -8.31 -3.64 -10.74
C PHE A 26 -9.36 -3.77 -9.63
N SER A 27 -9.07 -3.29 -8.42
CA SER A 27 -10.02 -3.36 -7.30
C SER A 27 -11.24 -2.45 -7.48
N LYS A 28 -11.18 -1.45 -8.38
CA LYS A 28 -12.25 -0.44 -8.57
C LYS A 28 -13.63 -1.10 -8.71
N TYR A 29 -13.70 -2.19 -9.45
CA TYR A 29 -14.94 -2.92 -9.78
C TYR A 29 -15.26 -4.12 -8.88
N LYS A 30 -14.33 -4.54 -8.00
CA LYS A 30 -14.48 -5.76 -7.19
C LYS A 30 -15.22 -5.55 -5.85
N HIS A 31 -15.77 -6.64 -5.30
CA HIS A 31 -16.51 -6.71 -4.03
C HIS A 31 -15.75 -6.17 -2.81
N THR A 32 -16.49 -5.84 -1.75
CA THR A 32 -15.97 -5.33 -0.46
C THR A 32 -14.91 -6.24 0.16
N ASP A 33 -15.09 -7.55 0.10
CA ASP A 33 -14.18 -8.52 0.73
C ASP A 33 -12.84 -8.60 0.00
N PHE A 34 -12.84 -8.44 -1.33
CA PHE A 34 -11.61 -8.29 -2.10
C PHE A 34 -10.86 -7.02 -1.69
N LYS A 35 -11.57 -5.89 -1.52
CA LYS A 35 -10.94 -4.63 -1.09
C LYS A 35 -10.37 -4.71 0.34
N GLN A 36 -11.02 -5.43 1.25
CA GLN A 36 -10.48 -5.66 2.59
C GLN A 36 -9.22 -6.54 2.57
N ARG A 37 -9.22 -7.63 1.78
CA ARG A 37 -8.03 -8.47 1.60
C ARG A 37 -6.88 -7.69 0.95
N LEU A 38 -7.20 -6.88 -0.07
CA LEU A 38 -6.23 -6.00 -0.71
C LEU A 38 -5.65 -4.98 0.28
N PHE A 39 -6.47 -4.37 1.14
CA PHE A 39 -5.98 -3.44 2.15
C PHE A 39 -5.01 -4.11 3.15
N LYS A 40 -5.32 -5.33 3.61
CA LYS A 40 -4.39 -6.12 4.45
C LYS A 40 -3.07 -6.39 3.72
N PHE A 41 -3.14 -6.76 2.43
CA PHE A 41 -1.95 -6.97 1.61
C PHE A 41 -1.12 -5.68 1.48
N LEU A 42 -1.73 -4.54 1.14
CA LEU A 42 -1.02 -3.27 0.99
C LEU A 42 -0.37 -2.78 2.29
N ASN A 43 -0.98 -3.07 3.45
CA ASN A 43 -0.38 -2.80 4.76
C ASN A 43 0.83 -3.72 5.02
N SER A 44 0.75 -5.00 4.66
CA SER A 44 1.91 -5.91 4.80
C SER A 44 3.08 -5.48 3.91
N VAL A 45 2.80 -5.03 2.70
CA VAL A 45 3.80 -4.44 1.79
C VAL A 45 4.43 -3.18 2.39
N LEU A 46 3.62 -2.31 2.99
CA LEU A 46 4.12 -1.10 3.63
C LEU A 46 5.11 -1.42 4.76
N VAL A 47 4.81 -2.44 5.59
CA VAL A 47 5.74 -2.90 6.63
C VAL A 47 7.05 -3.41 6.04
N ILE A 48 6.99 -4.16 4.93
CA ILE A 48 8.20 -4.64 4.23
C ILE A 48 9.03 -3.44 3.75
N HIS A 49 8.41 -2.44 3.10
CA HIS A 49 9.13 -1.24 2.63
C HIS A 49 9.79 -0.47 3.78
N ILE A 50 9.12 -0.33 4.92
CA ILE A 50 9.70 0.31 6.13
C ILE A 50 10.90 -0.48 6.65
N ALA A 51 10.81 -1.82 6.69
CA ALA A 51 11.92 -2.67 7.12
C ALA A 51 13.12 -2.55 6.16
N THR A 52 12.87 -2.59 4.84
CA THR A 52 13.91 -2.42 3.82
C THR A 52 14.62 -1.07 3.93
N ILE A 53 13.87 0.00 4.20
CA ILE A 53 14.44 1.35 4.34
C ILE A 53 15.24 1.50 5.62
N THR A 54 14.74 0.98 6.74
CA THR A 54 15.49 0.96 8.00
C THR A 54 16.81 0.24 7.82
N PHE A 55 16.79 -0.94 7.19
CA PHE A 55 18.01 -1.70 6.87
C PHE A 55 18.94 -0.93 5.94
N TYR A 56 18.41 -0.27 4.92
CA TYR A 56 19.22 0.51 3.98
C TYR A 56 19.90 1.70 4.69
N LEU A 57 19.17 2.44 5.52
CA LEU A 57 19.68 3.60 6.25
C LEU A 57 20.74 3.22 7.30
N THR A 58 20.62 2.04 7.94
CA THR A 58 21.61 1.59 8.92
C THR A 58 22.91 1.10 8.28
N HIS A 59 22.86 0.56 7.07
CA HIS A 59 24.01 -0.07 6.41
C HIS A 59 24.64 0.75 5.28
N PHE A 60 23.94 1.74 4.71
CA PHE A 60 24.39 2.48 3.52
C PHE A 60 24.22 3.98 3.68
N LYS A 61 25.30 4.73 3.43
CA LYS A 61 25.33 6.21 3.51
C LYS A 61 25.02 6.92 2.19
N ALA A 62 24.82 6.21 1.08
CA ALA A 62 24.64 6.79 -0.24
C ALA A 62 23.38 7.68 -0.31
N ASP A 63 23.57 8.96 -0.65
CA ASP A 63 22.47 9.95 -0.63
C ASP A 63 21.51 9.83 -1.82
N SER A 64 21.97 9.37 -2.98
CA SER A 64 21.14 9.27 -4.19
C SER A 64 20.02 8.23 -4.09
N LEU A 65 20.25 7.14 -3.36
CA LEU A 65 19.26 6.07 -3.16
C LEU A 65 18.22 6.41 -2.09
N LYS A 66 18.56 7.30 -1.15
CA LYS A 66 17.62 7.74 -0.08
C LYS A 66 16.38 8.40 -0.67
N THR A 67 16.54 9.29 -1.64
CA THR A 67 15.41 9.99 -2.27
C THR A 67 14.44 9.03 -2.96
N ASN A 68 14.98 8.02 -3.67
CA ASN A 68 14.17 6.99 -4.33
C ASN A 68 13.41 6.11 -3.34
N LEU A 69 14.05 5.77 -2.21
CA LEU A 69 13.42 5.00 -1.13
C LEU A 69 12.28 5.78 -0.45
N TRP A 70 12.48 7.08 -0.20
CA TRP A 70 11.41 7.94 0.33
C TRP A 70 10.23 8.06 -0.64
N LEU A 71 10.50 8.19 -1.94
CA LEU A 71 9.48 8.22 -2.98
C LEU A 71 8.68 6.92 -3.03
N LEU A 72 9.35 5.77 -2.87
CA LEU A 72 8.72 4.45 -2.83
C LEU A 72 7.74 4.32 -1.66
N ILE A 73 8.11 4.78 -0.45
CA ILE A 73 7.18 4.84 0.69
C ILE A 73 6.00 5.77 0.40
N ALA A 74 6.27 6.97 -0.10
CA ALA A 74 5.22 7.96 -0.34
C ALA A 74 4.15 7.42 -1.30
N LEU A 75 4.57 6.75 -2.37
CA LEU A 75 3.67 6.08 -3.32
C LEU A 75 2.90 4.93 -2.66
N GLN A 76 3.55 4.10 -1.84
CA GLN A 76 2.87 2.99 -1.14
C GLN A 76 1.83 3.50 -0.13
N ILE A 77 2.11 4.62 0.56
CA ILE A 77 1.15 5.27 1.45
C ILE A 77 -0.04 5.82 0.64
N ALA A 78 0.20 6.47 -0.50
CA ALA A 78 -0.87 6.97 -1.35
C ALA A 78 -1.80 5.84 -1.85
N LEU A 79 -1.24 4.69 -2.23
CA LEU A 79 -2.00 3.50 -2.60
C LEU A 79 -2.84 2.96 -1.42
N ASN A 80 -2.26 2.90 -0.22
CA ASN A 80 -2.97 2.49 0.99
C ASN A 80 -4.14 3.42 1.33
N ILE A 81 -3.93 4.75 1.29
CA ILE A 81 -4.97 5.75 1.52
C ILE A 81 -6.09 5.60 0.48
N THR A 82 -5.75 5.42 -0.79
CA THR A 82 -6.73 5.23 -1.87
C THR A 82 -7.59 3.99 -1.64
N CYS A 83 -6.98 2.88 -1.22
CA CYS A 83 -7.67 1.65 -0.88
C CYS A 83 -8.57 1.82 0.36
N PHE A 84 -8.05 2.48 1.41
CA PHE A 84 -8.79 2.78 2.64
C PHE A 84 -10.05 3.62 2.37
N MET A 85 -9.91 4.70 1.62
CA MET A 85 -11.03 5.57 1.23
C MET A 85 -12.06 4.79 0.41
N SER A 86 -11.61 3.90 -0.48
CA SER A 86 -12.49 3.03 -1.26
C SER A 86 -13.28 2.04 -0.40
N VAL A 87 -12.69 1.48 0.65
CA VAL A 87 -13.37 0.60 1.61
C VAL A 87 -14.35 1.40 2.47
N LYS A 88 -13.92 2.56 3.00
CA LYS A 88 -14.75 3.44 3.85
C LYS A 88 -16.01 3.92 3.12
N ARG A 89 -15.89 4.35 1.85
CA ARG A 89 -17.04 4.76 1.02
C ARG A 89 -18.06 3.63 0.83
N ARG A 90 -17.63 2.39 0.60
CA ARG A 90 -18.57 1.27 0.47
C ARG A 90 -19.26 0.91 1.79
N LYS A 91 -18.53 0.93 2.92
CA LYS A 91 -19.12 0.69 4.26
C LYS A 91 -20.17 1.73 4.62
N ALA A 92 -19.97 3.00 4.24
CA ALA A 92 -20.96 4.05 4.41
C ALA A 92 -22.23 3.81 3.58
N LYS A 93 -22.08 3.30 2.34
CA LYS A 93 -23.21 2.99 1.46
C LYS A 93 -24.03 1.78 1.91
N THR A 94 -23.43 0.83 2.64
CA THR A 94 -24.11 -0.38 3.13
C THR A 94 -24.74 -0.21 4.52
N ARG A 95 -24.44 0.87 5.24
CA ARG A 95 -25.18 1.17 6.47
C ARG A 95 -26.53 1.77 6.05
N PRO A 96 -27.67 1.19 6.45
CA PRO A 96 -28.93 1.91 6.34
C PRO A 96 -28.75 3.24 7.08
N SER A 97 -29.05 4.35 6.42
CA SER A 97 -29.16 5.63 7.11
C SER A 97 -30.15 5.47 8.25
N LEU A 98 -29.87 6.04 9.42
CA LEU A 98 -30.81 6.04 10.56
C LEU A 98 -32.19 6.61 10.16
N ASP A 99 -32.26 7.40 9.08
CA ASP A 99 -33.49 7.86 8.46
C ASP A 99 -34.38 6.73 7.89
N SER A 100 -33.86 5.53 7.65
CA SER A 100 -34.68 4.38 7.22
C SER A 100 -35.28 3.61 8.39
N PHE A 101 -35.01 4.00 9.64
CA PHE A 101 -35.52 3.36 10.85
C PHE A 101 -36.59 4.22 11.57
N SER A 102 -37.01 5.35 11.00
CA SER A 102 -38.00 6.24 11.62
C SER A 102 -39.40 6.18 11.01
N MET A 103 -39.75 5.14 10.26
CA MET A 103 -41.12 4.90 9.82
C MET A 103 -41.43 3.41 9.91
N ASP A 104 -41.73 2.99 11.14
CA ASP A 104 -42.99 2.35 11.56
C ASP A 104 -42.86 1.86 13.02
#